data_AF-A0A1C4MC03-F1
#
_entry.id   AF-A0A1C4MC03-F1
#
_cell.length_a   1.000
_cell.length_b   1.000
_cell.length_c   1.000
_cell.angle_alpha   90.00
_cell.angle_beta   90.00
_cell.angle_gamma   90.00
#
_symmetry.space_group_name_H-M   'P 1'
#
loop_
_entity.id
_entity.type
_entity.pdbx_description
1 polymer ?
#
loop_
_entity_poly.entity_id
_entity_poly.type
_entity_poly.pdbx_seq_one_letter_code
_entity_poly.pdbx_strand_id
1 'polypeptide(L)'
;RLAVRAWLRPAHAEVADINVTGTATTVAARLHGATLLPGAAVSLRARGGGRARTADLSAAGDGRSFSFTVAHAELADGGEGVWDAFVRPAPGAPPIRLARLLDDVADRKSVFVYPATTVGDRVVRAYYTVDNDLSVSVRPAAGTGTPGG
;
A
#
# COMPACT_ATOMS: atom_id res chain seq x y z
N ARG A 1 10.15 29.77 11.88
CA ARG A 1 8.71 29.74 12.24
C ARG A 1 8.13 28.43 11.70
N LEU A 2 7.98 27.41 12.54
CA LEU A 2 7.40 26.12 12.18
C LEU A 2 5.88 26.20 12.38
N ALA A 3 5.10 25.89 11.36
CA ALA A 3 3.65 25.75 11.48
C ALA A 3 3.31 24.26 11.33
N VAL A 4 3.05 23.58 12.45
CA VAL A 4 2.56 22.21 12.44
C VAL A 4 1.06 22.27 12.14
N ARG A 5 0.65 21.82 10.93
CA ARG A 5 -0.75 21.53 10.65
C ARG A 5 -1.08 20.18 11.26
N ALA A 6 -1.48 20.16 12.53
CA ALA A 6 -2.02 18.96 13.16
C ALA A 6 -3.43 18.71 12.61
N TRP A 7 -3.54 17.98 11.51
CA TRP A 7 -4.81 17.42 11.08
C TRP A 7 -5.18 16.29 12.05
N LEU A 8 -6.22 16.50 12.86
CA LEU A 8 -6.79 15.46 13.70
C LEU A 8 -7.52 14.46 12.80
N ARG A 9 -6.86 13.37 12.39
CA ARG A 9 -7.57 12.25 11.74
C ARG A 9 -8.23 11.41 12.84
N PRO A 10 -9.57 11.26 12.86
CA PRO A 10 -10.25 10.47 13.88
C PRO A 10 -9.86 8.98 13.81
N ALA A 11 -9.39 8.51 12.65
CA ALA A 11 -8.81 7.19 12.48
C ALA A 11 -7.65 7.22 11.47
N HIS A 12 -6.67 6.33 11.65
CA HIS A 12 -5.57 6.10 10.71
C HIS A 12 -5.15 4.63 10.70
N ALA A 13 -4.58 4.17 9.59
CA ALA A 13 -4.04 2.83 9.45
C ALA A 13 -2.52 2.90 9.28
N GLU A 14 -1.80 2.45 10.30
CA GLU A 14 -0.34 2.46 10.37
C GLU A 14 0.23 1.16 9.81
N VAL A 15 1.13 1.24 8.84
CA VAL A 15 1.86 0.09 8.30
C VAL A 15 3.02 -0.23 9.24
N ALA A 16 3.03 -1.46 9.76
CA ALA A 16 4.06 -1.95 10.67
C ALA A 16 5.20 -2.64 9.91
N ASP A 17 4.86 -3.46 8.90
CA ASP A 17 5.84 -4.23 8.14
C ASP A 17 5.36 -4.47 6.69
N ILE A 18 6.32 -4.61 5.78
CA ILE A 18 6.09 -4.96 4.38
C ILE A 18 7.12 -6.01 3.97
N ASN A 19 6.62 -7.19 3.61
CA ASN A 19 7.42 -8.27 3.05
C ASN A 19 7.12 -8.39 1.55
N VAL A 20 8.15 -8.33 0.71
CA VAL A 20 8.03 -8.48 -0.74
C VAL A 20 8.73 -9.75 -1.19
N THR A 21 7.99 -10.59 -1.91
CA THR A 21 8.52 -11.76 -2.60
C THR A 21 8.59 -11.50 -4.11
N GLY A 22 9.08 -12.47 -4.89
CA GLY A 22 9.07 -12.39 -6.35
C GLY A 22 7.67 -12.44 -6.98
N THR A 23 6.59 -12.61 -6.22
CA THR A 23 5.23 -12.74 -6.76
C THR A 23 4.16 -11.96 -5.99
N ALA A 24 4.45 -11.51 -4.77
CA ALA A 24 3.46 -10.85 -3.93
C ALA A 24 4.08 -9.84 -2.96
N THR A 25 3.24 -8.95 -2.46
CA THR A 25 3.54 -8.08 -1.32
C THR A 25 2.57 -8.37 -0.20
N THR A 26 3.10 -8.72 0.97
CA THR A 26 2.33 -8.87 2.21
C THR A 26 2.61 -7.68 3.11
N VAL A 27 1.56 -7.09 3.66
CA VAL A 27 1.63 -5.90 4.50
C VAL A 27 0.97 -6.22 5.84
N ALA A 28 1.68 -5.94 6.94
CA ALA A 28 1.12 -5.93 8.28
C ALA A 28 0.83 -4.48 8.68
N ALA A 29 -0.33 -4.23 9.25
CA ALA A 29 -0.78 -2.90 9.61
C ALA A 29 -1.67 -2.91 10.86
N ARG A 30 -1.87 -1.73 11.45
CA ARG A 30 -2.69 -1.51 12.62
C ARG A 30 -3.62 -0.32 12.42
N LEU A 31 -4.89 -0.52 12.75
CA LEU A 31 -5.90 0.52 12.76
C LEU A 31 -5.94 1.22 14.13
N HIS A 32 -5.88 2.55 14.09
CA HIS A 32 -5.98 3.43 15.24
C HIS A 32 -7.22 4.31 15.11
N GLY A 33 -7.91 4.56 16.23
CA GLY A 33 -9.15 5.36 16.25
C GLY A 33 -10.39 4.66 15.67
N ALA A 34 -10.26 3.38 15.28
CA ALA A 34 -11.35 2.52 14.83
C ALA A 34 -11.00 1.04 15.07
N THR A 35 -11.99 0.15 14.91
CA THR A 35 -11.87 -1.31 15.05
C THR A 35 -12.35 -1.97 13.76
N LEU A 36 -11.73 -3.09 13.38
CA LEU A 36 -12.15 -3.92 12.26
C LEU A 36 -13.41 -4.71 12.65
N LEU A 37 -14.45 -4.60 11.83
CA LEU A 37 -15.68 -5.37 11.96
C LEU A 37 -15.78 -6.44 10.85
N PRO A 38 -16.65 -7.44 11.00
CA PRO A 38 -16.93 -8.39 9.93
C PRO A 38 -17.27 -7.67 8.61
N GLY A 39 -16.63 -8.07 7.51
CA GLY A 39 -16.76 -7.41 6.21
C GLY A 39 -15.85 -6.19 6.01
N ALA A 40 -14.92 -5.93 6.93
CA ALA A 40 -13.76 -5.09 6.64
C ALA A 40 -13.04 -5.61 5.37
N ALA A 41 -12.43 -4.70 4.61
CA ALA A 41 -11.73 -5.05 3.36
C ALA A 41 -10.53 -4.13 3.14
N VAL A 42 -9.47 -4.65 2.52
CA VAL A 42 -8.41 -3.82 1.95
C VAL A 42 -8.66 -3.63 0.46
N SER A 43 -8.42 -2.43 -0.05
CA SER A 43 -8.51 -2.14 -1.49
C SER A 43 -7.31 -1.36 -1.98
N LEU A 44 -6.77 -1.76 -3.12
CA LEU A 44 -5.78 -1.00 -3.88
C LEU A 44 -6.52 -0.32 -5.03
N ARG A 45 -6.46 1.01 -5.09
CA ARG A 45 -7.23 1.82 -6.04
C ARG A 45 -6.29 2.54 -6.99
N ALA A 46 -6.51 2.41 -8.29
CA ALA A 46 -5.70 3.13 -9.28
C ALA A 46 -5.97 4.64 -9.20
N ARG A 47 -4.90 5.45 -9.20
CA ARG A 47 -5.00 6.90 -9.38
C ARG A 47 -5.57 7.20 -10.77
N GLY A 48 -6.46 8.19 -10.83
CA GLY A 48 -7.29 8.46 -12.03
C GLY A 48 -8.62 7.70 -12.04
N GLY A 49 -8.86 6.81 -11.07
CA GLY A 49 -10.16 6.17 -10.86
C GLY A 49 -10.41 4.94 -11.75
N GLY A 50 -11.62 4.39 -11.64
CA GLY A 50 -12.14 3.33 -12.51
C GLY A 50 -11.65 1.91 -12.24
N ARG A 51 -10.61 1.71 -11.42
CA ARG A 51 -10.07 0.38 -11.12
C ARG A 51 -9.73 0.23 -9.64
N ALA A 52 -10.13 -0.89 -9.06
CA ALA A 52 -9.76 -1.28 -7.71
C ALA A 52 -9.56 -2.80 -7.63
N ARG A 53 -8.59 -3.24 -6.83
CA ARG A 53 -8.40 -4.63 -6.43
C ARG A 53 -8.69 -4.73 -4.94
N THR A 54 -9.57 -5.65 -4.57
CA THR A 54 -9.85 -5.95 -3.16
C THR A 54 -8.93 -7.08 -2.74
N ALA A 55 -8.26 -6.91 -1.61
CA ALA A 55 -7.50 -7.97 -0.96
C ALA A 55 -8.23 -8.38 0.31
N ASP A 56 -8.30 -9.68 0.55
CA ASP A 56 -8.76 -10.20 1.82
C ASP A 56 -7.80 -9.76 2.92
N LEU A 57 -8.36 -9.38 4.07
CA LEU A 57 -7.57 -9.07 5.24
C LEU A 57 -7.72 -10.17 6.30
N SER A 58 -6.60 -10.49 6.93
CA SER A 58 -6.55 -11.35 8.11
C SER A 58 -6.47 -10.44 9.34
N ALA A 59 -7.58 -10.34 10.09
CA ALA A 59 -7.60 -9.57 11.33
C ALA A 59 -6.99 -10.40 12.48
N ALA A 60 -6.19 -9.76 13.32
CA ALA A 60 -5.77 -10.33 14.59
C ALA A 60 -6.90 -10.23 15.63
N GLY A 61 -6.79 -11.02 16.71
CA GLY A 61 -7.80 -11.05 17.78
C GLY A 61 -7.96 -9.75 18.58
N ASP A 62 -7.09 -8.76 18.37
CA ASP A 62 -7.17 -7.45 19.04
C ASP A 62 -8.10 -6.43 18.33
N GLY A 63 -8.73 -6.86 17.23
CA GLY A 63 -9.66 -6.07 16.43
C GLY A 63 -9.04 -4.88 15.70
N ARG A 64 -7.72 -4.72 15.70
CA ARG A 64 -7.05 -3.52 15.18
C ARG A 64 -5.87 -3.86 14.30
N SER A 65 -5.14 -4.91 14.62
CA SER A 65 -4.02 -5.38 13.80
C SER A 65 -4.55 -6.27 12.69
N PHE A 66 -3.97 -6.15 11.51
CA PHE A 66 -4.35 -6.95 10.36
C PHE A 66 -3.18 -7.11 9.39
N SER A 67 -3.29 -8.12 8.53
CA SER A 67 -2.42 -8.27 7.37
C SER A 67 -3.23 -8.50 6.11
N PHE A 68 -2.65 -8.20 4.96
CA PHE A 68 -3.19 -8.55 3.66
C PHE A 68 -2.05 -8.82 2.69
N THR A 69 -2.35 -9.61 1.65
CA THR A 69 -1.39 -9.95 0.60
C THR A 69 -1.99 -9.55 -0.75
N VAL A 70 -1.16 -8.98 -1.61
CA VAL A 70 -1.53 -8.64 -2.98
C VAL A 70 -0.60 -9.34 -3.94
N ALA A 71 -1.16 -10.09 -4.89
CA ALA A 71 -0.40 -10.70 -5.97
C ALA A 71 0.05 -9.62 -6.97
N HIS A 72 1.33 -9.66 -7.35
CA HIS A 72 1.87 -8.69 -8.31
C HIS A 72 1.22 -8.83 -9.69
N ALA A 73 0.85 -10.04 -10.10
CA ALA A 73 0.13 -10.30 -11.34
C ALA A 73 -1.23 -9.58 -11.39
N GLU A 74 -2.02 -9.61 -10.31
CA GLU A 74 -3.34 -8.96 -10.28
C GLU A 74 -3.25 -7.43 -10.43
N LEU A 75 -2.19 -6.83 -9.90
CA LEU A 75 -1.90 -5.41 -10.07
C LEU A 75 -1.38 -5.10 -11.47
N ALA A 76 -0.50 -5.95 -12.02
CA ALA A 76 0.00 -5.82 -13.39
C ALA A 76 -1.15 -5.89 -14.41
N ASP A 77 -2.05 -6.88 -14.27
CA ASP A 77 -3.26 -7.04 -15.09
C ASP A 77 -4.28 -5.92 -14.86
N GLY A 78 -4.26 -5.34 -13.66
CA GLY A 78 -5.01 -4.12 -13.36
C GLY A 78 -4.57 -2.94 -14.23
N GLY A 79 -3.36 -2.99 -14.78
CA GLY A 79 -2.79 -2.01 -15.69
C GLY A 79 -1.88 -0.98 -15.02
N GLU A 80 -1.27 -0.16 -15.87
CA GLU A 80 -0.27 0.83 -15.47
C GLU A 80 -0.82 1.90 -14.53
N GLY A 81 0.11 2.46 -13.75
CA GLY A 81 -0.13 3.62 -12.90
C GLY A 81 0.25 3.37 -11.44
N VAL A 82 -0.29 4.22 -10.58
CA VAL A 82 -0.11 4.14 -9.13
C VAL A 82 -1.38 3.60 -8.50
N TRP A 83 -1.22 2.61 -7.64
CA TRP A 83 -2.27 1.99 -6.86
C TRP A 83 -2.12 2.38 -5.39
N ASP A 84 -3.13 3.05 -4.86
CA ASP A 84 -3.17 3.52 -3.48
C ASP A 84 -3.91 2.48 -2.61
N ALA A 85 -3.24 1.95 -1.58
CA ALA A 85 -3.81 1.07 -0.56
C ALA A 85 -4.71 1.79 0.47
N PHE A 86 -5.88 1.23 0.71
CA PHE A 86 -6.84 1.68 1.72
C PHE A 86 -7.40 0.49 2.51
N VAL A 87 -7.71 0.69 3.78
CA VAL A 87 -8.52 -0.23 4.58
C VAL A 87 -9.90 0.38 4.81
N ARG A 88 -10.94 -0.41 4.61
CA ARG A 88 -12.30 -0.08 5.02
C ARG A 88 -12.61 -0.89 6.28
N PRO A 89 -12.79 -0.26 7.45
CA PRO A 89 -12.89 -0.98 8.72
C PRO A 89 -14.22 -1.71 8.93
N ALA A 90 -15.27 -1.36 8.20
CA ALA A 90 -16.57 -2.02 8.23
C ALA A 90 -17.34 -1.77 6.93
N PRO A 91 -18.37 -2.58 6.62
CA PRO A 91 -19.31 -2.26 5.55
C PRO A 91 -19.87 -0.83 5.69
N GLY A 92 -19.83 -0.07 4.60
CA GLY A 92 -20.30 1.33 4.56
C GLY A 92 -19.38 2.37 5.23
N ALA A 93 -18.34 1.96 5.96
CA ALA A 93 -17.39 2.90 6.55
C ALA A 93 -16.54 3.59 5.46
N PRO A 94 -16.08 4.83 5.69
CA PRO A 94 -15.16 5.49 4.78
C PRO A 94 -13.82 4.73 4.73
N PRO A 95 -13.19 4.62 3.54
CA PRO A 95 -11.87 4.03 3.40
C PRO A 95 -10.80 4.92 4.05
N ILE A 96 -9.87 4.29 4.75
CA ILE A 96 -8.75 4.93 5.45
C ILE A 96 -7.46 4.58 4.71
N ARG A 97 -6.67 5.60 4.38
CA ARG A 97 -5.39 5.44 3.69
C ARG A 97 -4.38 4.75 4.61
N LEU A 98 -3.67 3.75 4.09
CA LEU A 98 -2.54 3.14 4.79
C LEU A 98 -1.31 4.03 4.68
N ALA A 99 -0.66 4.32 5.81
CA ALA A 99 0.49 5.19 5.90
C ALA A 99 1.48 4.70 6.97
N ARG A 100 2.66 5.30 7.04
CA ARG A 100 3.60 5.15 8.16
C ARG A 100 3.84 6.52 8.80
N LEU A 101 3.17 6.80 9.91
CA LEU A 101 3.13 8.11 10.57
C LEU A 101 3.93 8.18 11.87
N LEU A 102 4.11 7.07 12.60
CA LEU A 102 4.55 7.09 14.00
C LEU A 102 6.06 6.87 14.21
N ASP A 103 6.84 6.62 13.16
CA ASP A 103 8.28 6.28 13.24
C ASP A 103 9.26 7.48 13.01
N ASP A 104 8.89 8.70 13.41
CA ASP A 104 9.76 9.89 13.28
C ASP A 104 11.04 9.78 14.13
N VAL A 105 12.23 9.75 13.49
CA VAL A 105 13.44 10.55 13.78
C VAL A 105 14.76 9.82 13.41
N ALA A 106 14.82 8.48 13.39
CA ALA A 106 16.11 7.78 13.25
C ALA A 106 16.56 7.40 11.82
N ASP A 107 15.67 7.37 10.82
CA ASP A 107 16.04 6.84 9.49
C ASP A 107 15.72 7.79 8.33
N ARG A 108 15.92 9.10 8.58
CA ARG A 108 15.56 10.24 7.71
C ARG A 108 16.25 10.28 6.32
N LYS A 109 16.82 9.17 5.83
CA LYS A 109 17.29 8.99 4.44
C LYS A 109 17.18 7.56 3.90
N SER A 110 16.54 6.61 4.58
CA SER A 110 16.23 5.32 3.93
C SER A 110 14.85 5.45 3.27
N VAL A 111 14.85 5.83 1.99
CA VAL A 111 13.72 5.42 1.14
C VAL A 111 13.77 3.89 1.24
N PHE A 112 12.86 3.28 1.99
CA PHE A 112 12.68 1.82 1.95
C PHE A 112 12.24 1.48 0.53
N VAL A 113 13.24 1.28 -0.32
CA VAL A 113 13.11 0.82 -1.68
C VAL A 113 12.82 -0.66 -1.54
N TYR A 114 11.53 -1.00 -1.48
CA TYR A 114 11.14 -2.39 -1.67
C TYR A 114 11.59 -2.83 -3.06
N PRO A 115 12.08 -4.08 -3.19
CA PRO A 115 12.56 -4.59 -4.46
C PRO A 115 11.46 -4.46 -5.50
N ALA A 116 11.85 -4.05 -6.70
CA ALA A 116 10.97 -4.04 -7.85
C ALA A 116 10.86 -5.48 -8.39
N THR A 117 9.64 -5.93 -8.66
CA THR A 117 9.39 -7.27 -9.19
C THR A 117 8.90 -7.16 -10.62
N THR A 118 9.58 -7.83 -11.55
CA THR A 118 9.13 -7.94 -12.94
C THR A 118 8.08 -9.05 -13.05
N VAL A 119 6.92 -8.73 -13.61
CA VAL A 119 5.83 -9.67 -13.91
C VAL A 119 5.41 -9.45 -15.36
N GLY A 120 5.74 -10.40 -16.24
CA GLY A 120 5.54 -10.23 -17.67
C GLY A 120 6.30 -9.03 -18.23
N ASP A 121 5.59 -8.13 -18.91
CA ASP A 121 6.11 -6.87 -19.45
C ASP A 121 5.99 -5.70 -18.45
N ARG A 122 5.68 -5.97 -17.18
CA ARG A 122 5.47 -4.96 -16.13
C ARG A 122 6.48 -5.08 -15.01
N VAL A 123 6.69 -3.95 -14.33
CA VAL A 123 7.45 -3.85 -13.08
C VAL A 123 6.52 -3.31 -12.00
N VAL A 124 6.36 -4.10 -10.94
CA VAL A 124 5.53 -3.80 -9.77
C VAL A 124 6.44 -3.43 -8.60
N ARG A 125 6.13 -2.36 -7.88
CA ARG A 125 6.96 -1.90 -6.76
C ARG A 125 6.17 -1.16 -5.69
N ALA A 126 6.20 -1.66 -4.46
CA ALA A 126 5.68 -0.94 -3.29
C ALA A 126 6.61 0.22 -2.92
N TYR A 127 6.04 1.33 -2.46
CA TYR A 127 6.79 2.50 -1.99
C TYR A 127 5.92 3.39 -1.09
N TYR A 128 6.57 4.23 -0.30
CA TYR A 128 5.91 5.32 0.42
C TYR A 128 5.96 6.60 -0.40
N THR A 129 4.83 7.31 -0.45
CA THR A 129 4.74 8.66 -1.04
C THR A 129 5.45 9.69 -0.15
N VAL A 130 5.54 10.93 -0.64
CA VAL A 130 6.09 12.06 0.16
C VAL A 130 5.28 12.35 1.43
N ASP A 131 3.99 11.98 1.44
CA ASP A 131 3.10 12.10 2.58
C ASP A 131 3.12 10.85 3.50
N ASN A 132 4.07 9.93 3.25
CA ASN A 132 4.22 8.63 3.91
C ASN A 132 3.04 7.66 3.73
N ASP A 133 2.19 7.89 2.73
CA ASP A 133 1.16 6.91 2.35
C ASP A 133 1.76 5.74 1.54
N LEU A 134 1.27 4.52 1.78
CA LEU A 134 1.68 3.32 1.05
C LEU A 134 1.02 3.25 -0.33
N SER A 135 1.83 3.15 -1.39
CA SER A 135 1.37 2.94 -2.76
C SER A 135 2.14 1.82 -3.45
N VAL A 136 1.61 1.32 -4.57
CA VAL A 136 2.29 0.40 -5.47
C VAL A 136 2.34 1.04 -6.87
N SER A 137 3.53 1.14 -7.46
CA SER A 137 3.70 1.55 -8.86
C SER A 137 3.71 0.33 -9.77
N VAL A 138 2.93 0.38 -10.84
CA VAL A 138 2.97 -0.57 -11.96
C VAL A 138 3.42 0.22 -13.19
N ARG A 139 4.56 -0.16 -13.76
CA ARG A 139 5.16 0.49 -14.92
C ARG A 139 5.51 -0.56 -15.98
N PRO A 140 5.67 -0.19 -17.26
CA PRO A 140 6.31 -1.06 -18.24
C PRO A 140 7.70 -1.49 -17.74
N ALA A 141 8.05 -2.75 -17.96
CA ALA A 141 9.42 -3.20 -17.86
C ALA A 141 10.24 -2.47 -18.91
N ALA A 142 11.46 -2.07 -18.56
CA ALA A 142 12.37 -1.56 -19.56
C ALA A 142 12.56 -2.66 -20.61
N GLY A 143 12.21 -2.38 -21.85
CA GLY A 143 12.53 -3.29 -22.95
C GLY A 143 14.03 -3.53 -22.92
N THR A 144 14.45 -4.79 -22.91
CA THR A 144 15.84 -5.13 -23.20
C THR A 144 16.13 -4.68 -24.63
N GLY A 145 16.55 -3.42 -24.78
CA GLY A 145 17.11 -2.94 -26.03
C GLY A 145 18.35 -3.77 -26.31
N THR A 146 18.27 -4.66 -27.29
CA THR A 146 19.45 -5.29 -27.88
C THR A 146 20.40 -4.15 -28.30
N PRO A 147 21.68 -4.13 -27.87
CA PRO A 147 22.66 -3.26 -28.48
C PRO A 147 22.77 -3.69 -29.95
N GLY A 148 22.29 -2.85 -30.86
CA GLY A 148 22.35 -3.15 -32.29
C GLY A 148 23.78 -3.05 -32.80
N GLY A 149 24.20 -4.10 -33.52
CA GLY A 149 25.13 -4.05 -34.67
C GLY A 149 26.58 -3.70 -34.38
#